data_AF-A0A838WEQ7-F1
#
_entry.id   AF-A0A838WEQ7-F1
#
_cell.length_a   1.000
_cell.length_b   1.000
_cell.length_c   1.000
_cell.angle_alpha   90.00
_cell.angle_beta   90.00
_cell.angle_gamma   90.00
#
_symmetry.space_group_name_H-M   'P 1'
#
loop_
_entity.id
_entity.type
_entity.pdbx_description
1 polymer ?
#
loop_
_entity_poly.entity_id
_entity_poly.type
_entity_poly.pdbx_seq_one_letter_code
_entity_poly.pdbx_strand_id
1 'polypeptide(L)' 'MRFTRTTPILRIFDEAKAKEFYVAFLGFTVDWEHRFEDDLPLYLQ' A
#
# COMPACT_ATOMS: atom_id res chain seq x y z
N MET A 1 -19.91 -2.33 20.88
CA MET A 1 -18.82 -2.84 20.04
C MET A 1 -17.50 -2.31 20.57
N ARG A 2 -16.43 -3.13 20.64
CA ARG A 2 -15.08 -2.69 21.03
C ARG A 2 -14.14 -2.91 19.85
N PHE A 3 -13.53 -1.83 19.35
CA PHE A 3 -12.49 -1.92 18.33
C PHE A 3 -11.16 -2.29 18.99
N THR A 4 -10.41 -3.22 18.39
CA THR A 4 -9.17 -3.77 18.96
C THR A 4 -7.90 -3.17 18.37
N ARG A 5 -7.94 -2.73 17.11
CA ARG A 5 -6.82 -2.12 16.40
C ARG A 5 -7.32 -1.22 15.27
N THR A 6 -6.53 -0.20 14.97
CA THR A 6 -6.74 0.67 13.80
C THR A 6 -5.67 0.37 12.76
N THR A 7 -6.08 0.20 11.51
CA THR A 7 -5.15 0.05 10.37
C THR A 7 -5.38 1.23 9.43
N PRO A 8 -4.43 2.17 9.30
CA PRO A 8 -4.57 3.28 8.36
C PRO A 8 -4.42 2.77 6.92
N ILE A 9 -5.23 3.29 6.01
CA ILE A 9 -5.09 3.06 4.57
C ILE A 9 -4.42 4.29 3.97
N LEU A 10 -3.23 4.10 3.42
CA LEU A 10 -2.50 5.14 2.69
C LEU A 10 -2.81 5.00 1.20
N ARG A 11 -3.24 6.09 0.56
CA ARG A 11 -3.61 6.09 -0.86
C ARG A 11 -2.74 7.06 -1.63
N ILE A 12 -2.14 6.56 -2.71
CA ILE A 12 -1.39 7.31 -3.69
C ILE A 12 -1.81 6.83 -5.08
N PHE A 13 -1.84 7.73 -6.06
CA PHE A 13 -2.39 7.45 -7.40
C PHE A 13 -1.34 6.96 -8.40
N ASP A 14 -0.07 7.19 -8.10
CA ASP A 14 1.06 6.75 -8.93
C ASP A 14 1.80 5.62 -8.19
N GLU A 15 1.81 4.43 -8.79
CA GLU A 15 2.44 3.24 -8.21
C GLU A 15 3.95 3.39 -8.05
N ALA A 16 4.62 3.96 -9.06
CA ALA A 16 6.07 4.12 -9.04
C ALA A 16 6.49 5.06 -7.92
N LYS A 17 5.74 6.16 -7.74
CA LYS A 17 5.95 7.09 -6.61
C LYS A 17 5.63 6.46 -5.27
N ALA A 18 4.65 5.56 -5.20
CA ALA A 18 4.37 4.80 -3.99
C ALA A 18 5.59 3.99 -3.54
N LYS A 19 6.14 3.18 -4.45
CA LYS A 19 7.29 2.31 -4.17
C LYS A 19 8.57 3.12 -3.92
N GLU A 20 8.80 4.20 -4.67
CA GLU A 20 9.93 5.12 -4.41
C GLU A 20 9.87 5.70 -2.99
N PHE A 21 8.71 6.22 -2.57
CA PHE A 21 8.59 6.87 -1.28
C PHE A 21 8.54 5.89 -0.11
N TYR A 22 7.62 4.91 -0.12
CA TYR A 22 7.41 4.04 1.03
C TYR A 22 8.50 2.96 1.15
N VAL A 23 8.94 2.36 0.04
CA VAL A 23 9.91 1.26 0.06
C VAL A 23 11.33 1.81 -0.02
N ALA A 24 11.68 2.56 -1.07
CA ALA A 24 13.06 2.97 -1.29
C ALA A 24 13.54 4.08 -0.33
N PHE A 25 12.67 5.07 -0.03
CA PHE A 25 13.04 6.18 0.85
C PHE A 25 12.76 5.87 2.33
N LEU A 26 11.55 5.43 2.69
CA LEU A 26 11.21 5.12 4.08
C LEU A 26 11.65 3.72 4.55
N GLY A 27 12.06 2.85 3.63
CA GLY A 27 12.60 1.53 3.96
C GLY A 27 11.54 0.49 4.34
N PHE A 28 10.27 0.68 3.96
CA PHE A 28 9.23 -0.31 4.22
C PHE A 28 9.49 -1.58 3.41
N THR A 29 9.07 -2.73 3.94
CA THR A 29 9.09 -4.01 3.23
C THR A 29 7.70 -4.31 2.69
N VAL A 30 7.64 -4.93 1.51
CA VAL A 30 6.39 -5.43 0.94
C VAL A 30 6.18 -6.87 1.42
N ASP A 31 5.13 -7.09 2.19
CA ASP A 31 4.63 -8.40 2.60
C ASP A 31 3.89 -9.08 1.44
N TRP A 32 3.02 -8.36 0.75
CA TRP A 32 2.26 -8.87 -0.40
C TRP A 32 1.80 -7.77 -1.36
N GLU A 33 1.54 -8.18 -2.60
CA GLU A 33 0.96 -7.35 -3.65
C GLU A 33 -0.29 -8.00 -4.23
N HIS A 34 -1.36 -7.23 -4.45
CA HIS A 34 -2.58 -7.72 -5.08
C HIS A 34 -3.23 -6.68 -5.99
N ARG A 35 -3.54 -7.09 -7.23
CA ARG A 35 -4.28 -6.31 -8.22
C ARG A 35 -5.37 -7.21 -8.80
N PHE A 36 -6.62 -6.71 -8.80
CA PHE A 36 -7.76 -7.46 -9.33
C PHE A 36 -7.75 -7.50 -10.86
N GLU A 37 -7.51 -6.36 -11.50
CA GLU A 37 -7.44 -6.18 -12.96
C GLU A 37 -6.46 -5.02 -13.27
N ASP A 38 -5.95 -4.94 -14.49
CA ASP A 38 -4.88 -3.99 -14.87
C ASP A 38 -5.24 -2.52 -14.56
N ASP A 39 -6.49 -2.12 -14.81
CA ASP A 39 -6.98 -0.76 -14.60
C ASP A 39 -7.47 -0.47 -13.17
N LEU A 40 -7.37 -1.43 -12.26
CA LEU A 40 -7.80 -1.30 -10.86
C LEU A 40 -6.62 -1.00 -9.92
N PRO A 41 -6.87 -0.46 -8.71
CA PRO A 41 -5.80 -0.14 -7.77
C PRO A 41 -4.94 -1.36 -7.38
N LEU A 42 -3.62 -1.13 -7.24
CA LEU A 42 -2.72 -2.06 -6.59
C LEU A 42 -2.79 -1.89 -5.07
N TYR A 43 -2.99 -3.00 -4.36
CA TYR A 43 -2.89 -3.08 -2.92
C TYR A 43 -1.53 -3.65 -2.53
N LEU A 44 -0.87 -2.96 -1.59
CA LEU A 44 0.41 -3.34 -1.01
C LEU A 44 0.23 -3.38 0.51
N GLN A 45 0.84 -4.38 1.17
CA GLN A 45 1.05 -4.39 2.61
C GLN A 45 2.52 -4.54 2.91
#